data_AF-A0A9Q1JDA2-F1
#
_entry.id   AF-A0A9Q1JDA2-F1
#
_cell.length_a   1.000
_cell.length_b   1.000
_cell.length_c   1.000
_cell.angle_alpha   90.00
_cell.angle_beta   90.00
_cell.angle_gamma   90.00
#
_symmetry.space_group_name_H-M   'P 1'
#
loop_
_entity.id
_entity.type
_entity.pdbx_description
1 polymer ?
#
loop_
_entity_poly.entity_id
_entity_poly.type
_entity_poly.pdbx_seq_one_letter_code
_entity_poly.pdbx_strand_id
1 'polypeptide(L)'
;MAAPWSLGLCRRAGPRALNALLHSQSRALCVSSQQRYVSNTAGNCLQFKLDERTAHSSLDLFKKDTGVIYRILGLDPSLVLHNPERFRDWAVVFGDGHVKGGRHYWEVTVRKSQEFRVGVAEAAMSREDSVGTNSCSWVFAYSQRKWFAMTTNEMVPVSLAGKPDRVGLLLDYEAGWLGLVDIQKPRVIHRIRAPFRAALCPAFALWNGELLTHSGLEVPQGLD
;
A
#
# COMPACT_ATOMS: atom_id res chain seq x y z
N MET A 1 -62.51 1.34 -37.65
CA MET A 1 -63.26 1.07 -36.41
C MET A 1 -62.24 1.02 -35.28
N ALA A 2 -61.88 2.19 -34.73
CA ALA A 2 -62.43 2.80 -33.51
C ALA A 2 -61.75 2.26 -32.23
N ALA A 3 -60.90 3.09 -31.61
CA ALA A 3 -60.52 3.02 -30.20
C ALA A 3 -61.70 3.50 -29.32
N PRO A 4 -61.69 3.38 -27.96
CA PRO A 4 -60.90 4.32 -27.16
C PRO A 4 -60.39 3.82 -25.78
N TRP A 5 -59.55 4.65 -25.18
CA TRP A 5 -59.13 4.63 -23.78
C TRP A 5 -60.22 5.14 -22.81
N SER A 6 -60.08 4.85 -21.52
CA SER A 6 -60.65 5.62 -20.39
C SER A 6 -59.77 5.34 -19.15
N LEU A 7 -58.98 6.28 -18.61
CA LEU A 7 -59.30 7.43 -17.76
C LEU A 7 -60.04 7.08 -16.45
N GLY A 8 -59.31 7.14 -15.34
CA GLY A 8 -59.84 7.36 -13.99
C GLY A 8 -59.11 8.55 -13.38
N LEU A 9 -59.80 9.70 -13.32
CA LEU A 9 -59.35 11.00 -12.82
C LEU A 9 -59.51 11.14 -11.30
N CYS A 10 -58.52 11.81 -10.70
CA CYS A 10 -58.54 12.89 -9.69
C CYS A 10 -59.64 12.99 -8.61
N ARG A 11 -59.21 13.32 -7.38
CA ARG A 11 -59.41 14.62 -6.63
C ARG A 11 -58.71 14.51 -5.25
N ARG A 12 -57.71 15.34 -4.90
CA ARG A 12 -57.76 16.65 -4.17
C ARG A 12 -58.82 16.67 -3.05
N ALA A 13 -58.60 17.12 -1.81
CA ALA A 13 -57.75 18.19 -1.27
C ALA A 13 -57.56 18.03 0.27
N GLY A 14 -56.58 18.76 0.86
CA GLY A 14 -56.40 18.92 2.32
C GLY A 14 -57.54 19.71 3.01
N PRO A 15 -57.44 20.08 4.31
CA PRO A 15 -56.39 21.01 4.77
C PRO A 15 -55.85 20.87 6.24
N ARG A 16 -54.67 21.47 6.43
CA ARG A 16 -54.11 22.27 7.57
C ARG A 16 -54.42 21.94 9.05
N ALA A 17 -53.34 21.54 9.74
CA ALA A 17 -52.68 22.10 10.93
C ALA A 17 -53.47 22.52 12.20
N LEU A 18 -52.96 22.12 13.38
CA LEU A 18 -52.51 23.02 14.46
C LEU A 18 -51.74 22.28 15.58
N ASN A 19 -50.90 23.06 16.27
CA ASN A 19 -49.84 22.74 17.25
C ASN A 19 -50.25 21.99 18.53
N ALA A 20 -49.27 21.30 19.14
CA ALA A 20 -49.01 21.39 20.58
C ALA A 20 -47.53 21.02 20.91
N LEU A 21 -46.85 21.93 21.60
CA LEU A 21 -45.53 21.80 22.23
C LEU A 21 -45.67 21.12 23.60
N LEU A 22 -44.60 20.45 24.07
CA LEU A 22 -44.01 20.50 25.43
C LEU A 22 -42.75 19.60 25.40
N HIS A 23 -41.55 20.18 25.32
CA HIS A 23 -40.64 20.45 26.44
C HIS A 23 -40.10 19.22 27.18
N SER A 24 -38.85 18.86 26.88
CA SER A 24 -37.88 18.55 27.94
C SER A 24 -36.52 19.09 27.53
N GLN A 25 -36.03 20.03 28.33
CA GLN A 25 -34.74 20.71 28.19
C GLN A 25 -33.60 19.81 28.66
N SER A 26 -32.45 19.91 28.00
CA SER A 26 -31.17 19.82 28.70
C SER A 26 -30.16 20.76 28.03
N ARG A 27 -29.97 21.94 28.63
CA ARG A 27 -28.74 22.75 28.57
C ARG A 27 -27.88 22.26 29.74
N ALA A 28 -26.56 22.19 29.75
CA ALA A 28 -25.49 23.05 29.24
C ALA A 28 -24.17 22.23 29.38
N LEU A 29 -22.94 22.56 28.97
CA LEU A 29 -22.19 23.81 28.77
C LEU A 29 -21.06 23.55 27.75
N CYS A 30 -20.61 24.63 27.14
CA CYS A 30 -19.45 24.76 26.27
C CYS A 30 -18.14 24.32 26.95
N VAL A 31 -17.30 23.54 26.25
CA VAL A 31 -15.85 23.76 26.23
C VAL A 31 -15.39 23.71 24.77
N SER A 32 -15.13 24.89 24.23
CA SER A 32 -14.31 25.08 23.04
C SER A 32 -12.88 24.64 23.36
N SER A 33 -12.49 23.47 22.89
CA SER A 33 -11.09 23.20 22.57
C SER A 33 -11.01 22.87 21.09
N GLN A 34 -10.85 23.91 20.27
CA GLN A 34 -10.03 23.74 19.08
C GLN A 34 -8.63 23.35 19.58
N GLN A 35 -8.43 22.08 19.90
CA GLN A 35 -7.10 21.51 19.77
C GLN A 35 -6.82 21.54 18.28
N ARG A 36 -6.18 22.65 17.86
CA ARG A 36 -5.19 22.58 16.81
C ARG A 36 -4.38 21.33 17.14
N TYR A 37 -4.59 20.25 16.39
CA TYR A 37 -3.54 19.26 16.26
C TYR A 37 -2.39 20.05 15.64
N VAL A 38 -1.57 20.62 16.50
CA VAL A 38 -0.14 20.70 16.21
C VAL A 38 0.18 19.24 15.98
N SER A 39 0.25 18.86 14.71
CA SER A 39 0.83 17.61 14.26
C SER A 39 2.26 17.64 14.77
N ASN A 40 2.41 17.23 16.02
CA ASN A 40 3.70 16.95 16.61
C ASN A 40 4.27 15.88 15.69
N THR A 41 5.32 16.23 14.95
CA THR A 41 6.06 15.34 14.06
C THR A 41 6.66 14.22 14.91
N ALA A 42 5.83 13.25 15.28
CA ALA A 42 6.28 11.92 15.60
C ALA A 42 7.03 11.48 14.34
N GLY A 43 8.35 11.32 14.44
CA GLY A 43 9.24 11.11 13.30
C GLY A 43 8.61 10.12 12.33
N ASN A 44 8.56 10.47 11.04
CA ASN A 44 7.96 9.65 9.98
C ASN A 44 8.82 8.41 9.70
N CYS A 45 8.87 7.55 10.70
CA CYS A 45 9.77 6.43 10.82
C CYS A 45 8.89 5.18 10.80
N LEU A 46 8.57 4.72 9.59
CA LEU A 46 7.69 3.57 9.39
C LEU A 46 8.41 2.31 9.87
N GLN A 47 8.06 1.82 11.05
CA GLN A 47 8.43 0.49 11.53
C GLN A 47 7.38 -0.52 11.07
N PHE A 48 7.82 -1.59 10.42
CA PHE A 48 6.93 -2.67 9.97
C PHE A 48 7.64 -4.02 9.98
N LYS A 49 6.84 -5.08 9.98
CA LYS A 49 7.20 -6.47 9.71
C LYS A 49 6.48 -6.96 8.45
N LEU A 50 6.89 -8.10 7.94
CA LEU A 50 6.23 -8.80 6.85
C LEU A 50 5.02 -9.56 7.41
N ASP A 51 3.86 -9.39 6.80
CA ASP A 51 2.62 -10.04 7.22
C ASP A 51 2.52 -11.45 6.62
N GLU A 52 2.74 -12.46 7.46
CA GLU A 52 2.62 -13.88 7.11
C GLU A 52 1.26 -14.24 6.49
N ARG A 53 0.20 -13.53 6.87
CA ARG A 53 -1.15 -13.73 6.31
C ARG A 53 -1.18 -13.45 4.82
N THR A 54 -0.36 -12.52 4.35
CA THR A 54 -0.30 -12.13 2.94
C THR A 54 0.68 -12.98 2.14
N ALA A 55 1.75 -13.46 2.78
CA ALA A 55 2.86 -14.14 2.11
C ALA A 55 2.41 -15.35 1.27
N HIS A 56 2.83 -15.43 0.01
CA HIS A 56 2.62 -16.64 -0.78
C HIS A 56 3.28 -17.86 -0.12
N SER A 57 2.73 -19.07 -0.37
CA SER A 57 3.25 -20.32 0.23
C SER A 57 4.70 -20.62 -0.17
N SER A 58 5.22 -20.06 -1.26
CA SER A 58 6.64 -20.19 -1.63
C SER A 58 7.60 -19.30 -0.82
N LEU A 59 7.09 -18.48 0.10
CA LEU A 59 7.88 -17.54 0.88
C LEU A 59 7.83 -17.89 2.37
N ASP A 60 8.98 -18.23 2.93
CA ASP A 60 9.13 -18.43 4.36
C ASP A 60 9.65 -17.16 5.01
N LEU A 61 8.95 -16.69 6.05
CA LEU A 61 9.39 -15.56 6.84
C LEU A 61 10.51 -15.99 7.81
N PHE A 62 11.47 -15.10 8.03
CA PHE A 62 12.56 -15.32 8.98
C PHE A 62 12.99 -14.02 9.66
N LYS A 63 13.92 -14.12 10.62
CA LYS A 63 14.48 -12.96 11.35
C LYS A 63 13.39 -12.12 12.03
N LYS A 64 12.47 -12.78 12.76
CA LYS A 64 11.34 -12.11 13.42
C LYS A 64 10.48 -11.31 12.43
N ASP A 65 10.17 -11.95 11.30
CA ASP A 65 9.28 -11.43 10.26
C ASP A 65 9.80 -10.18 9.56
N THR A 66 11.11 -10.02 9.48
CA THR A 66 11.73 -8.89 8.75
C THR A 66 12.33 -9.33 7.42
N GLY A 67 12.46 -10.63 7.18
CA GLY A 67 12.94 -11.18 5.92
C GLY A 67 12.08 -12.31 5.41
N VAL A 68 12.18 -12.56 4.10
CA VAL A 68 11.60 -13.72 3.41
C VAL A 68 12.64 -14.44 2.58
N ILE A 69 12.56 -15.77 2.55
CA ILE A 69 13.37 -16.64 1.69
C ILE A 69 12.45 -17.41 0.75
N TYR A 70 12.82 -17.48 -0.53
CA TYR A 70 12.09 -18.26 -1.51
C TYR A 70 12.39 -19.76 -1.36
N ARG A 71 11.34 -20.56 -1.26
CA ARG A 71 11.37 -22.03 -1.20
C ARG A 71 10.82 -22.59 -2.51
N ILE A 72 11.63 -23.33 -3.26
CA ILE A 72 11.22 -23.93 -4.54
C ILE A 72 10.00 -24.85 -4.38
N LEU A 73 9.96 -25.64 -3.30
CA LEU A 73 8.84 -26.53 -3.00
C LEU A 73 7.67 -25.82 -2.29
N GLY A 74 7.89 -24.59 -1.83
CA GLY A 74 7.00 -23.87 -0.93
C GLY A 74 6.73 -24.58 0.40
N LEU A 75 5.80 -23.99 1.15
CA LEU A 75 5.18 -24.57 2.34
C LEU A 75 4.25 -25.70 1.91
N ASP A 76 4.19 -26.73 2.76
CA ASP A 76 3.23 -27.82 2.60
C ASP A 76 1.80 -27.23 2.55
N PRO A 77 1.03 -27.47 1.47
CA PRO A 77 -0.34 -26.97 1.35
C PRO A 77 -1.24 -27.35 2.53
N SER A 78 -0.98 -28.46 3.22
CA SER A 78 -1.73 -28.87 4.41
C SER A 78 -1.48 -27.98 5.63
N LEU A 79 -0.34 -27.29 5.68
CA LEU A 79 0.01 -26.32 6.73
C LEU A 79 -0.48 -24.90 6.40
N VAL A 80 -0.85 -24.65 5.13
CA VAL A 80 -1.33 -23.34 4.68
C VAL A 80 -2.84 -23.28 4.81
N LEU A 81 -3.32 -22.73 5.93
CA LEU A 81 -4.75 -22.47 6.12
C LEU A 81 -5.29 -21.56 5.02
N HIS A 82 -6.52 -21.82 4.58
CA HIS A 82 -7.19 -20.97 3.60
C HIS A 82 -7.38 -19.56 4.17
N ASN A 83 -6.65 -18.60 3.61
CA ASN A 83 -6.71 -17.21 4.00
C ASN A 83 -6.94 -16.35 2.74
N PRO A 84 -8.04 -15.59 2.66
CA PRO A 84 -8.31 -14.72 1.51
C PRO A 84 -7.26 -13.60 1.34
N GLU A 85 -6.54 -13.25 2.41
CA GLU A 85 -5.48 -12.23 2.35
C GLU A 85 -4.18 -12.74 1.71
N ARG A 86 -4.04 -14.06 1.53
CA ARG A 86 -2.80 -14.67 1.04
C ARG A 86 -2.71 -14.59 -0.48
N PHE A 87 -1.56 -14.14 -0.99
CA PHE A 87 -1.25 -14.27 -2.42
C PHE A 87 -1.17 -15.74 -2.82
N ARG A 88 -1.81 -16.11 -3.93
CA ARG A 88 -1.94 -17.51 -4.37
C ARG A 88 -1.11 -17.87 -5.59
N ASP A 89 -1.00 -16.94 -6.53
CA ASP A 89 -0.36 -17.22 -7.82
C ASP A 89 1.04 -16.60 -7.92
N TRP A 90 1.33 -15.61 -7.08
CA TRP A 90 2.56 -14.84 -7.15
C TRP A 90 3.29 -14.85 -5.81
N ALA A 91 4.61 -15.07 -5.86
CA ALA A 91 5.51 -15.04 -4.71
C ALA A 91 5.66 -13.61 -4.13
N VAL A 92 4.58 -13.10 -3.54
CA VAL A 92 4.40 -11.75 -3.02
C VAL A 92 4.16 -11.81 -1.50
N VAL A 93 4.63 -10.79 -0.79
CA VAL A 93 4.36 -10.54 0.62
C VAL A 93 4.24 -9.04 0.87
N PHE A 94 3.31 -8.64 1.74
CA PHE A 94 3.15 -7.26 2.18
C PHE A 94 3.74 -7.04 3.57
N GLY A 95 4.08 -5.79 3.87
CA GLY A 95 4.33 -5.34 5.23
C GLY A 95 3.03 -5.04 5.98
N ASP A 96 3.07 -5.16 7.31
CA ASP A 96 1.95 -4.84 8.21
C ASP A 96 1.78 -3.32 8.48
N GLY A 97 2.75 -2.51 8.08
CA GLY A 97 2.71 -1.06 8.18
C GLY A 97 1.80 -0.42 7.14
N HIS A 98 0.94 0.51 7.58
CA HIS A 98 -0.01 1.22 6.72
C HIS A 98 0.29 2.71 6.68
N VAL A 99 0.56 3.26 5.50
CA VAL A 99 0.85 4.67 5.27
C VAL A 99 -0.36 5.37 4.67
N LYS A 100 -0.78 6.48 5.28
CA LYS A 100 -1.86 7.36 4.82
C LYS A 100 -1.45 8.83 4.68
N GLY A 101 -0.15 9.10 4.80
CA GLY A 101 0.42 10.45 4.85
C GLY A 101 1.84 10.41 5.36
N GLY A 102 2.59 11.48 5.14
CA GLY A 102 3.97 11.68 5.51
C GLY A 102 4.98 11.11 4.52
N ARG A 103 6.24 11.30 4.89
CA ARG A 103 7.39 10.87 4.13
C ARG A 103 8.13 9.76 4.86
N HIS A 104 8.18 8.57 4.29
CA HIS A 104 8.67 7.36 4.96
C HIS A 104 9.85 6.75 4.20
N TYR A 105 10.84 6.27 4.95
CA TYR A 105 12.03 5.64 4.39
C TYR A 105 12.26 4.24 4.99
N TRP A 106 12.63 3.29 4.15
CA TRP A 106 13.11 1.98 4.57
C TRP A 106 14.13 1.45 3.55
N GLU A 107 14.93 0.49 3.97
CA GLU A 107 15.91 -0.15 3.11
C GLU A 107 15.59 -1.63 2.91
N VAL A 108 16.08 -2.18 1.80
CA VAL A 108 15.92 -3.59 1.46
C VAL A 108 17.25 -4.18 1.04
N THR A 109 17.64 -5.28 1.68
CA THR A 109 18.79 -6.09 1.28
C THR A 109 18.31 -7.33 0.54
N VAL A 110 18.85 -7.58 -0.65
CA VAL A 110 18.47 -8.75 -1.46
C VAL A 110 19.71 -9.56 -1.81
N ARG A 111 19.71 -10.84 -1.40
CA ARG A 111 20.84 -11.76 -1.58
C ARG A 111 20.43 -12.99 -2.36
N LYS A 112 21.38 -13.54 -3.13
CA LYS A 112 21.21 -14.76 -3.94
C LYS A 112 19.99 -14.72 -4.88
N SER A 113 19.58 -13.51 -5.27
CA SER A 113 18.47 -13.27 -6.18
C SER A 113 18.91 -12.37 -7.34
N GLN A 114 18.36 -12.65 -8.52
CA GLN A 114 18.48 -11.81 -9.72
C GLN A 114 17.11 -11.38 -10.25
N GLU A 115 16.04 -11.68 -9.52
CA GLU A 115 14.67 -11.40 -9.90
C GLU A 115 13.82 -11.12 -8.65
N PHE A 116 13.49 -9.85 -8.46
CA PHE A 116 12.68 -9.39 -7.33
C PHE A 116 12.01 -8.05 -7.64
N ARG A 117 10.99 -7.70 -6.84
CA ARG A 117 10.32 -6.40 -6.86
C ARG A 117 10.21 -5.84 -5.45
N VAL A 118 10.41 -4.54 -5.31
CA VAL A 118 10.35 -3.79 -4.04
C VAL A 118 9.59 -2.49 -4.25
N GLY A 119 8.65 -2.17 -3.36
CA GLY A 119 7.94 -0.90 -3.43
C GLY A 119 6.74 -0.86 -2.50
N VAL A 120 5.62 -0.34 -3.00
CA VAL A 120 4.38 -0.21 -2.24
C VAL A 120 3.17 -0.66 -3.05
N ALA A 121 2.13 -1.07 -2.35
CA ALA A 121 0.83 -1.39 -2.93
C ALA A 121 -0.28 -0.88 -2.01
N GLU A 122 -1.47 -0.65 -2.57
CA GLU A 122 -2.66 -0.43 -1.77
C GLU A 122 -2.99 -1.71 -0.99
N ALA A 123 -3.38 -1.58 0.28
CA ALA A 123 -3.66 -2.73 1.14
C ALA A 123 -4.71 -3.69 0.54
N ALA A 124 -5.68 -3.13 -0.19
CA ALA A 124 -6.78 -3.84 -0.84
C ALA A 124 -6.46 -4.38 -2.25
N MET A 125 -5.21 -4.30 -2.70
CA MET A 125 -4.79 -4.88 -3.99
C MET A 125 -5.18 -6.36 -4.09
N SER A 126 -5.68 -6.78 -5.25
CA SER A 126 -6.05 -8.17 -5.54
C SER A 126 -4.92 -9.14 -5.16
N ARG A 127 -5.27 -10.26 -4.51
CA ARG A 127 -4.32 -11.32 -4.13
C ARG A 127 -4.02 -12.31 -5.26
N GLU A 128 -4.65 -12.13 -6.42
CA GLU A 128 -4.42 -12.87 -7.66
C GLU A 128 -3.40 -12.16 -8.58
N ASP A 129 -3.11 -10.88 -8.31
CA ASP A 129 -2.19 -10.07 -9.11
C ASP A 129 -0.77 -10.05 -8.52
N SER A 130 0.21 -9.81 -9.40
CA SER A 130 1.58 -9.52 -8.98
C SER A 130 1.77 -8.02 -8.76
N VAL A 131 2.66 -7.64 -7.83
CA VAL A 131 2.99 -6.23 -7.61
C VAL A 131 3.67 -5.63 -8.84
N GLY A 132 3.24 -4.44 -9.25
CA GLY A 132 3.70 -3.75 -10.45
C GLY A 132 2.96 -4.13 -11.75
N THR A 133 1.95 -5.02 -11.70
CA THR A 133 1.14 -5.40 -12.88
C THR A 133 -0.31 -4.94 -12.80
N ASN A 134 -0.62 -3.98 -11.91
CA ASN A 134 -1.95 -3.42 -11.70
C ASN A 134 -1.88 -1.94 -11.30
N SER A 135 -3.04 -1.30 -11.14
CA SER A 135 -3.16 0.12 -10.75
C SER A 135 -3.06 0.43 -9.27
N CYS A 136 -2.89 -0.61 -8.46
CA CYS A 136 -2.84 -0.52 -7.01
C CYS A 136 -1.42 -0.79 -6.48
N SER A 137 -0.39 -0.80 -7.34
CA SER A 137 0.98 -1.07 -6.92
C SER A 137 2.03 -0.33 -7.74
N TRP A 138 3.09 0.09 -7.07
CA TRP A 138 4.19 0.88 -7.61
C TRP A 138 5.49 0.32 -7.07
N VAL A 139 6.29 -0.29 -7.95
CA VAL A 139 7.48 -1.04 -7.54
C VAL A 139 8.67 -0.79 -8.44
N PHE A 140 9.85 -0.92 -7.87
CA PHE A 140 11.08 -1.11 -8.61
C PHE A 140 11.36 -2.61 -8.75
N ALA A 141 11.60 -3.06 -9.97
CA ALA A 141 11.97 -4.42 -10.29
C ALA A 141 13.44 -4.50 -10.66
N TYR A 142 14.09 -5.58 -10.26
CA TYR A 142 15.39 -5.95 -10.78
C TYR A 142 15.26 -7.29 -11.48
N SER A 143 15.55 -7.34 -12.78
CA SER A 143 15.51 -8.54 -13.60
C SER A 143 16.51 -8.41 -14.76
N GLN A 144 17.05 -9.53 -15.23
CA GLN A 144 18.03 -9.56 -16.33
C GLN A 144 19.19 -8.55 -16.15
N ARG A 145 19.64 -8.39 -14.89
CA ARG A 145 20.70 -7.45 -14.50
C ARG A 145 20.40 -5.96 -14.72
N LYS A 146 19.12 -5.60 -14.80
CA LYS A 146 18.65 -4.22 -15.01
C LYS A 146 17.56 -3.87 -14.01
N TRP A 147 17.48 -2.58 -13.69
CA TRP A 147 16.41 -2.02 -12.88
C TRP A 147 15.30 -1.47 -13.77
N PHE A 148 14.07 -1.59 -13.29
CA PHE A 148 12.87 -1.07 -13.92
C PHE A 148 11.96 -0.42 -12.88
N ALA A 149 11.30 0.66 -13.26
CA ALA A 149 10.15 1.21 -12.55
C ALA A 149 8.89 0.62 -13.17
N MET A 150 7.99 0.06 -12.35
CA MET A 150 6.78 -0.63 -12.81
C MET A 150 5.53 0.00 -12.21
N THR A 151 4.55 0.26 -13.09
CA THR A 151 3.16 0.64 -12.79
C THR A 151 2.22 -0.10 -13.74
N THR A 152 0.89 -0.03 -13.54
CA THR A 152 -0.15 -0.73 -14.34
C THR A 152 0.16 -0.92 -15.82
N ASN A 153 0.67 0.12 -16.47
CA ASN A 153 0.78 0.18 -17.92
C ASN A 153 2.20 0.44 -18.41
N GLU A 154 3.18 0.54 -17.50
CA GLU A 154 4.51 1.00 -17.84
C GLU A 154 5.59 0.20 -17.10
N MET A 155 6.58 -0.24 -17.87
CA MET A 155 7.85 -0.75 -17.36
C MET A 155 8.96 0.11 -17.96
N VAL A 156 9.53 0.99 -17.14
CA VAL A 156 10.54 1.96 -17.59
C VAL A 156 11.91 1.56 -17.07
N PRO A 157 12.94 1.43 -17.91
CA PRO A 157 14.30 1.15 -17.46
C PRO A 157 14.82 2.26 -16.52
N VAL A 158 15.50 1.85 -15.44
CA VAL A 158 16.12 2.75 -14.47
C VAL A 158 17.64 2.68 -14.60
N SER A 159 18.27 3.85 -14.72
CA SER A 159 19.72 4.00 -14.84
C SER A 159 20.44 3.82 -13.49
N LEU A 160 20.37 2.60 -12.94
CA LEU A 160 21.16 2.16 -11.79
C LEU A 160 22.10 1.03 -12.25
N ALA A 161 23.41 1.23 -12.04
CA ALA A 161 24.40 0.26 -12.45
C ALA A 161 24.43 -0.96 -11.51
N GLY A 162 24.20 -2.15 -12.06
CA GLY A 162 24.27 -3.42 -11.34
C GLY A 162 23.20 -3.58 -10.24
N LYS A 163 23.43 -4.54 -9.33
CA LYS A 163 22.60 -4.78 -8.15
C LYS A 163 23.37 -4.40 -6.89
N PRO A 164 23.13 -3.23 -6.28
CA PRO A 164 23.66 -2.98 -4.95
C PRO A 164 23.10 -4.03 -3.97
N ASP A 165 23.86 -4.37 -2.93
CA ASP A 165 23.42 -5.34 -1.92
C ASP A 165 22.23 -4.83 -1.11
N ARG A 166 22.10 -3.51 -1.03
CA ARG A 166 21.01 -2.84 -0.33
C ARG A 166 20.59 -1.58 -1.10
N VAL A 167 19.29 -1.35 -1.18
CA VAL A 167 18.67 -0.15 -1.77
C VAL A 167 17.74 0.51 -0.76
N GLY A 168 17.57 1.82 -0.86
CA GLY A 168 16.57 2.55 -0.10
C GLY A 168 15.30 2.76 -0.92
N LEU A 169 14.18 2.86 -0.23
CA LEU A 169 12.89 3.26 -0.76
C LEU A 169 12.39 4.46 0.03
N LEU A 170 12.01 5.51 -0.70
CA LEU A 170 11.51 6.75 -0.13
C LEU A 170 10.11 7.03 -0.67
N LEU A 171 9.12 6.92 0.20
CA LEU A 171 7.74 7.26 -0.10
C LEU A 171 7.47 8.69 0.37
N ASP A 172 6.96 9.52 -0.53
CA ASP A 172 6.38 10.81 -0.19
C ASP A 172 4.91 10.77 -0.57
N TYR A 173 4.06 10.56 0.44
CA TYR A 173 2.64 10.28 0.22
C TYR A 173 1.93 11.50 -0.35
N GLU A 174 2.11 12.67 0.26
CA GLU A 174 1.48 13.92 -0.15
C GLU A 174 2.00 14.42 -1.49
N ALA A 175 3.30 14.27 -1.77
CA ALA A 175 3.86 14.65 -3.07
C ALA A 175 3.55 13.62 -4.18
N GLY A 176 3.01 12.44 -3.83
CA GLY A 176 2.55 11.44 -4.78
C GLY A 176 3.69 10.74 -5.54
N TRP A 177 4.75 10.33 -4.85
CA TRP A 177 5.81 9.54 -5.49
C TRP A 177 6.51 8.53 -4.57
N LEU A 178 7.02 7.46 -5.19
CA LEU A 178 7.94 6.48 -4.60
C LEU A 178 9.30 6.57 -5.29
N GLY A 179 10.37 6.71 -4.54
CA GLY A 179 11.74 6.83 -5.05
C GLY A 179 12.61 5.63 -4.74
N LEU A 180 13.44 5.24 -5.71
CA LEU A 180 14.55 4.30 -5.49
C LEU A 180 15.79 5.10 -5.08
N VAL A 181 16.41 4.74 -3.96
CA VAL A 181 17.53 5.48 -3.37
C VAL A 181 18.80 4.65 -3.42
N ASP A 182 19.88 5.28 -3.90
CA ASP A 182 21.24 4.78 -3.75
C ASP A 182 21.71 5.11 -2.33
N ILE A 183 21.92 4.09 -1.50
CA ILE A 183 22.34 4.30 -0.11
C ILE A 183 23.82 4.68 0.01
N GLN A 184 24.64 4.33 -0.99
CA GLN A 184 26.08 4.63 -0.97
C GLN A 184 26.33 6.08 -1.36
N LYS A 185 25.47 6.60 -2.26
CA LYS A 185 25.45 7.99 -2.67
C LYS A 185 24.04 8.51 -2.42
N PRO A 186 23.68 8.93 -1.19
CA PRO A 186 22.32 9.26 -0.78
C PRO A 186 21.62 10.20 -1.76
N ARG A 187 20.94 9.62 -2.75
CA ARG A 187 20.23 10.34 -3.80
C ARG A 187 19.11 9.47 -4.33
N VAL A 188 18.02 10.12 -4.71
CA VAL A 188 16.93 9.46 -5.44
C VAL A 188 17.39 9.23 -6.87
N ILE A 189 17.50 7.96 -7.27
CA ILE A 189 17.90 7.53 -8.62
C ILE A 189 16.75 7.69 -9.60
N HIS A 190 15.55 7.32 -9.18
CA HIS A 190 14.35 7.37 -10.00
C HIS A 190 13.11 7.54 -9.13
N ARG A 191 12.05 8.12 -9.69
CA ARG A 191 10.76 8.33 -9.03
C ARG A 191 9.62 7.76 -9.86
N ILE A 192 8.81 6.92 -9.25
CA ILE A 192 7.50 6.55 -9.74
C ILE A 192 6.52 7.58 -9.22
N ARG A 193 5.79 8.27 -10.11
CA ARG A 193 4.76 9.24 -9.72
C ARG A 193 3.37 8.62 -9.79
N ALA A 194 2.59 8.80 -8.74
CA ALA A 194 1.21 8.34 -8.67
C ALA A 194 0.40 9.12 -7.63
N PRO A 195 -0.86 9.44 -7.92
CA PRO A 195 -1.75 10.05 -6.92
C PRO A 195 -2.21 8.97 -5.94
N PHE A 196 -1.60 8.92 -4.77
CA PHE A 196 -2.01 7.98 -3.72
C PHE A 196 -3.33 8.43 -3.07
N ARG A 197 -4.31 7.52 -3.04
CA ARG A 197 -5.65 7.79 -2.50
C ARG A 197 -6.08 6.81 -1.40
N ALA A 198 -5.44 5.65 -1.35
CA ALA A 198 -5.67 4.62 -0.35
C ALA A 198 -4.49 4.51 0.61
N ALA A 199 -4.67 3.70 1.66
CA ALA A 199 -3.56 3.31 2.52
C ALA A 199 -2.60 2.40 1.75
N LEU A 200 -1.31 2.69 1.85
CA LEU A 200 -0.25 1.91 1.22
C LEU A 200 0.46 1.02 2.23
N CYS A 201 0.84 -0.17 1.78
CA CYS A 201 1.70 -1.08 2.50
C CYS A 201 3.03 -1.24 1.73
N PRO A 202 4.16 -1.44 2.43
CA PRO A 202 5.37 -1.98 1.79
C PRO A 202 5.03 -3.30 1.10
N ALA A 203 5.51 -3.50 -0.13
CA ALA A 203 5.14 -4.65 -0.94
C ALA A 203 6.37 -5.22 -1.65
N PHE A 204 6.51 -6.55 -1.60
CA PHE A 204 7.71 -7.24 -2.06
C PHE A 204 7.35 -8.50 -2.85
N ALA A 205 8.11 -8.79 -3.90
CA ALA A 205 8.04 -10.06 -4.61
C ALA A 205 9.44 -10.65 -4.81
N LEU A 206 9.56 -11.97 -4.66
CA LEU A 206 10.86 -12.67 -4.67
C LEU A 206 10.70 -14.06 -5.30
N TRP A 207 11.48 -14.34 -6.36
CA TRP A 207 11.40 -15.63 -7.07
C TRP A 207 12.60 -16.55 -6.82
N ASN A 208 13.63 -16.07 -6.13
CA ASN A 208 14.77 -16.85 -5.65
C ASN A 208 15.52 -16.09 -4.55
N GLY A 209 16.36 -16.79 -3.79
CA GLY A 209 17.21 -16.16 -2.78
C GLY A 209 16.44 -15.65 -1.57
N GLU A 210 16.92 -14.57 -0.96
CA GLU A 210 16.36 -13.98 0.26
C GLU A 210 16.29 -12.45 0.17
N LEU A 211 15.28 -11.88 0.82
CA LEU A 211 15.06 -10.45 0.98
C LEU A 211 14.95 -10.12 2.47
N LEU A 212 15.59 -9.06 2.91
CA LEU A 212 15.55 -8.55 4.28
C LEU A 212 15.19 -7.06 4.27
N THR A 213 14.20 -6.69 5.06
CA THR A 213 13.74 -5.31 5.23
C THR A 213 14.41 -4.66 6.44
N HIS A 214 14.72 -3.37 6.31
CA HIS A 214 15.25 -2.53 7.38
C HIS A 214 14.33 -1.31 7.49
N SER A 215 13.34 -1.41 8.37
CA SER A 215 12.34 -0.39 8.64
C SER A 215 12.67 0.37 9.92
N GLY A 216 11.88 1.38 10.28
CA GLY A 216 12.18 2.22 11.44
C GLY A 216 13.42 3.11 11.23
N LEU A 217 13.64 3.56 10.00
CA LEU A 217 14.72 4.48 9.65
C LEU A 217 14.16 5.89 9.46
N GLU A 218 14.95 6.89 9.87
CA GLU A 218 14.68 8.28 9.50
C GLU A 218 15.01 8.51 8.03
N VAL A 219 14.34 9.49 7.42
CA VAL A 219 14.64 9.91 6.05
C VAL A 219 16.03 10.55 6.01
N PRO A 220 17.00 10.03 5.23
CA PRO A 220 18.32 10.62 5.14
C PRO A 220 18.28 12.09 4.67
N GLN A 221 19.14 12.93 5.25
CA GLN A 221 19.27 14.33 4.85
C GLN A 221 19.76 14.43 3.39
N GLY A 222 19.25 15.42 2.65
CA GLY A 222 19.63 15.68 1.26
C GLY A 222 18.97 14.78 0.21
N LEU A 223 18.07 13.88 0.62
CA LEU A 223 17.10 13.28 -0.28
C LEU A 223 15.97 14.27 -0.46
N ASP A 224 15.94 15.03 -1.56
CA ASP A 224 14.81 15.85 -2.02
C ASP A 224 14.29 15.32 -3.34
#